data_AF-A0A919X2I4-F1
#
_entry.id   AF-A0A919X2I4-F1
#
_cell.length_a   1.000
_cell.length_b   1.000
_cell.length_c   1.000
_cell.angle_alpha   90.00
_cell.angle_beta   90.00
_cell.angle_gamma   90.00
#
_symmetry.space_group_name_H-M   'P 1'
#
loop_
_entity.id
_entity.type
_entity.pdbx_description
1 polymer ?
#
loop_
_entity_poly.entity_id
_entity_poly.type
_entity_poly.pdbx_seq_one_letter_code
_entity_poly.pdbx_strand_id
1 'polypeptide(L)' 'MKFGTFIYTTDRLGDLELMMMEMNDLYEWKLISSQQFQQAVLLLKKEMREYKKGIRIND' A
#
# COMPACT_ATOMS: atom_id res chain seq x y z
N MET A 1 12.95 -13.94 -9.28
CA MET A 1 12.67 -13.37 -7.94
C MET A 1 11.35 -12.64 -8.04
N LYS A 2 10.23 -13.26 -7.63
CA LYS A 2 8.90 -12.64 -7.66
C LYS A 2 8.80 -11.70 -6.47
N PHE A 3 8.60 -10.40 -6.72
CA PHE A 3 8.09 -9.32 -5.85
C PHE A 3 7.91 -9.69 -4.37
N GLY A 4 9.01 -10.05 -3.70
CA GLY A 4 8.97 -10.84 -2.49
C GLY A 4 9.67 -10.18 -1.32
N THR A 5 9.80 -8.85 -1.34
CA THR A 5 10.33 -8.12 -0.21
C THR A 5 9.17 -7.40 0.46
N PHE A 6 8.39 -8.14 1.26
CA PHE A 6 7.57 -7.49 2.28
C PHE A 6 8.54 -6.86 3.29
N ILE A 7 8.85 -5.58 3.11
CA ILE A 7 9.55 -4.80 4.12
C ILE A 7 8.50 -4.50 5.19
N TYR A 8 8.49 -5.30 6.26
CA TYR A 8 7.82 -4.95 7.50
C TYR A 8 8.76 -4.04 8.29
N THR A 9 8.67 -2.74 8.04
CA THR A 9 9.11 -1.79 9.05
C THR A 9 8.23 -2.01 10.28
N THR A 10 8.75 -1.79 11.50
CA THR A 10 7.95 -1.92 12.72
C THR A 10 6.78 -0.91 12.81
N ASP A 11 6.54 -0.12 11.76
CA ASP A 11 5.40 0.76 11.55
C ASP A 11 4.54 0.29 10.37
N ARG A 12 3.35 -0.21 10.69
CA ARG A 12 2.36 -0.67 9.71
C ARG A 12 1.93 0.41 8.72
N LEU A 13 1.96 1.69 9.11
CA LEU A 13 1.63 2.78 8.19
C LEU A 13 2.75 2.97 7.15
N GLY A 14 4.01 2.95 7.60
CA GLY A 14 5.18 2.98 6.72
C GLY A 14 5.16 1.86 5.68
N ASP A 15 4.79 0.64 6.09
CA ASP A 15 4.64 -0.48 5.17
C ASP A 15 3.59 -0.22 4.08
N LEU A 16 2.43 0.31 4.46
CA LEU A 16 1.36 0.65 3.51
C LEU A 16 1.78 1.75 2.54
N GLU A 17 2.56 2.73 3.00
CA GLU A 17 3.12 3.81 2.17
C GLU A 17 4.16 3.28 1.18
N LEU A 18 5.03 2.38 1.61
CA LEU A 18 5.99 1.67 0.73
C LEU A 18 5.25 0.85 -0.34
N MET A 19 4.23 0.09 0.04
CA MET A 19 3.41 -0.66 -0.92
C MET A 19 2.74 0.27 -1.95
N MET A 20 2.31 1.48 -1.54
CA MET A 20 1.72 2.45 -2.46
C MET A 20 2.74 2.99 -3.47
N MET A 21 3.99 3.20 -3.03
CA MET A 21 5.09 3.59 -3.90
C MET A 21 5.37 2.53 -4.96
N GLU A 22 5.48 1.27 -4.55
CA GLU A 22 5.68 0.15 -5.48
C GLU A 22 4.54 0.03 -6.50
N MET A 23 3.28 0.26 -6.09
CA MET A 23 2.15 0.27 -7.04
C MET A 23 2.27 1.36 -8.08
N ASN A 24 2.78 2.55 -7.72
CA ASN A 24 3.01 3.63 -8.67
C ASN A 24 4.10 3.22 -9.67
N ASP A 25 5.22 2.70 -9.21
CA ASP A 25 6.33 2.26 -10.06
C ASP A 25 5.87 1.18 -11.05
N LEU A 26 5.11 0.18 -10.58
CA LEU A 26 4.56 -0.87 -11.43
C LEU A 26 3.62 -0.31 -12.52
N TYR A 27 2.82 0.71 -12.18
CA TYR A 27 1.92 1.34 -13.15
C TYR A 27 2.70 2.20 -14.16
N GLU A 28 3.67 2.99 -13.70
CA GLU A 28 4.53 3.82 -14.55
C GLU A 28 5.34 2.99 -15.55
N TRP A 29 5.85 1.84 -15.09
CA TRP A 29 6.58 0.88 -15.94
C TRP A 29 5.64 0.01 -16.80
N LYS A 30 4.33 0.27 -16.75
CA LYS A 30 3.28 -0.47 -17.50
C LYS A 30 3.30 -1.98 -17.23
N LEU A 31 3.74 -2.38 -16.04
CA LEU A 31 3.78 -3.77 -15.60
C LEU A 31 2.42 -4.26 -15.06
N ILE A 32 1.51 -3.34 -14.77
CA ILE A 32 0.12 -3.60 -14.37
C ILE A 32 -0.85 -2.75 -15.18
N SER A 33 -2.10 -3.20 -15.30
CA SER A 33 -3.15 -2.42 -15.96
C SER A 33 -3.65 -1.26 -15.08
N SER A 34 -4.25 -0.25 -15.71
CA SER A 34 -4.89 0.86 -14.99
C SER A 34 -5.97 0.38 -14.01
N GLN A 35 -6.73 -0.66 -14.39
CA GLN A 35 -7.73 -1.27 -13.52
C GLN A 35 -7.12 -1.93 -12.29
N GLN A 36 -6.02 -2.68 -12.46
CA GLN A 36 -5.30 -3.31 -11.35
C GLN A 36 -4.73 -2.24 -10.39
N PHE A 37 -4.11 -1.20 -10.95
CA PHE A 37 -3.59 -0.08 -10.17
C PHE A 37 -4.70 0.61 -9.35
N GLN A 38 -5.82 0.96 -10.00
CA GLN A 38 -6.95 1.61 -9.32
C GLN A 38 -7.51 0.78 -8.17
N GLN A 39 -7.68 -0.53 -8.38
CA GLN A 39 -8.18 -1.44 -7.35
C GLN A 39 -7.19 -1.56 -6.18
N ALA A 40 -5.90 -1.72 -6.46
CA ALA A 40 -4.85 -1.81 -5.44
C ALA A 40 -4.75 -0.52 -4.60
N VAL A 41 -4.70 0.63 -5.26
CA VAL A 41 -4.64 1.95 -4.59
C VAL A 41 -5.87 2.18 -3.71
N LEU A 42 -7.07 1.81 -4.18
CA LEU A 42 -8.29 1.94 -3.39
C LEU A 42 -8.23 1.11 -2.09
N LEU A 43 -7.76 -0.14 -2.20
CA LEU A 43 -7.61 -1.04 -1.06
C LEU A 43 -6.58 -0.50 -0.07
N LEU A 44 -5.38 -0.11 -0.54
CA LEU A 44 -4.33 0.45 0.32
C LEU A 44 -4.79 1.71 1.05
N LYS A 45 -5.49 2.62 0.34
CA LYS A 45 -6.07 3.82 0.97
C LYS A 45 -7.10 3.48 2.04
N LYS A 46 -7.88 2.41 1.86
CA LYS A 46 -8.84 1.93 2.87
C LYS A 46 -8.10 1.44 4.10
N GLU A 47 -7.12 0.56 3.94
CA GLU A 47 -6.33 0.03 5.06
C GLU A 47 -5.62 1.12 5.86
N MET A 48 -5.03 2.13 5.19
CA MET A 48 -4.42 3.28 5.86
C MET A 48 -5.43 4.07 6.70
N ARG A 49 -6.67 4.25 6.20
CA ARG A 49 -7.73 4.95 6.95
C ARG A 49 -8.16 4.16 8.18
N GLU A 50 -8.35 2.85 8.03
CA GLU A 50 -8.75 1.99 9.16
C GLU A 50 -7.65 1.92 10.22
N TYR A 51 -6.38 1.81 9.81
CA TYR A 51 -5.24 1.85 10.74
C TYR A 51 -5.18 3.17 11.52
N LYS A 52 -5.26 4.31 10.82
CA LYS A 52 -5.28 5.64 11.46
C LYS A 52 -6.49 5.83 12.38
N LYS A 53 -7.65 5.28 12.01
CA LYS A 53 -8.85 5.30 12.86
C LYS A 53 -8.62 4.47 14.12
N GLY A 54 -8.05 3.27 14.00
CA GLY A 54 -7.70 2.40 15.11
C GLY A 54 -6.77 3.04 16.13
N ILE A 55 -5.76 3.79 15.68
CA ILE A 55 -4.89 4.58 16.57
C ILE A 55 -5.71 5.59 17.39
N ARG A 56 -6.59 6.36 16.73
CA ARG A 56 -7.42 7.39 17.39
C ARG A 56 -8.44 6.87 18.40
N ILE A 57 -8.72 5.56 18.45
CA ILE A 57 -9.62 4.95 19.46
C ILE A 57 -8.83 4.47 20.69
N ASN A 58 -7.52 4.30 20.57
CA ASN A 58 -6.64 3.79 21.63
C ASN A 58 -5.84 4.91 22.33
N ASP A 59 -6.00 6.17 21.90
CA ASP A 59 -5.48 7.39 22.52
C ASP A 59 -6.53 8.01 23.47
#